data_AF-A0A7W8RMD3-F1
#
_entry.id   AF-A0A7W8RMD3-F1
#
_cell.length_a   1.000
_cell.length_b   1.000
_cell.length_c   1.000
_cell.angle_alpha   90.00
_cell.angle_beta   90.00
_cell.angle_gamma   90.00
#
_symmetry.space_group_name_H-M   'P 1'
#
loop_
_entity.id
_entity.type
_entity.pdbx_description
1 polymer ?
#
loop_
_entity_poly.entity_id
_entity_poly.type
_entity_poly.pdbx_seq_one_letter_code
_entity_poly.pdbx_strand_id
1 'polypeptide(L)'
;MPALKVSSDQRAELRSQAHALKPVVLVGAEGLTDAVLAEIKVHLAAHQLIKIRVFGDEREERIAIYEEICDALNAAPIQHIGKLLVIWKPESAQPAAKAKRGALPSAREAAAEQTRPAKGRAPRIVKVAKPTDVPMRKPRAKAVLVRGNERVTQGGNIKRAKKRQTSAKRSHQSK
;
A
#
# COMPACT_ATOMS: atom_id res chain seq x y z
N MET A 1 -22.31 -12.07 -20.09
CA MET A 1 -23.43 -11.76 -19.17
C MET A 1 -23.70 -10.27 -19.30
N PRO A 2 -24.97 -9.82 -19.35
CA PRO A 2 -25.27 -8.48 -19.84
C PRO A 2 -24.77 -7.38 -18.87
N ALA A 3 -24.20 -6.34 -19.44
CA ALA A 3 -23.80 -5.12 -18.75
C ALA A 3 -24.90 -4.55 -17.83
N LEU A 4 -24.50 -4.01 -16.68
CA LEU A 4 -25.43 -3.44 -15.70
C LEU A 4 -26.14 -2.20 -16.29
N LYS A 5 -27.47 -2.18 -16.21
CA LYS A 5 -28.29 -1.05 -16.65
C LYS A 5 -28.39 0.00 -15.55
N VAL A 6 -28.15 1.26 -15.90
CA VAL A 6 -28.22 2.43 -15.02
C VAL A 6 -29.36 3.33 -15.47
N SER A 7 -30.09 3.94 -14.54
CA SER A 7 -31.12 4.94 -14.88
C SER A 7 -30.51 6.17 -15.55
N SER A 8 -31.33 6.93 -16.29
CA SER A 8 -30.91 8.16 -16.96
C SER A 8 -30.28 9.17 -16.00
N ASP A 9 -30.91 9.32 -14.83
CA ASP A 9 -30.57 10.36 -13.86
C ASP A 9 -29.24 10.02 -13.17
N GLN A 10 -29.10 8.76 -12.75
CA GLN A 10 -27.86 8.27 -12.17
C GLN A 10 -26.72 8.29 -13.20
N ARG A 11 -26.99 8.01 -14.48
CA ARG A 11 -25.97 8.14 -15.53
C ARG A 11 -25.51 9.58 -15.71
N ALA A 12 -26.40 10.56 -15.59
CA ALA A 12 -26.03 11.97 -15.66
C ALA A 12 -25.16 12.41 -14.48
N GLU A 13 -25.48 11.94 -13.27
CA GLU A 13 -24.70 12.21 -12.07
C GLU A 13 -23.29 11.59 -12.15
N LEU A 14 -23.21 10.30 -12.50
CA LEU A 14 -21.93 9.59 -12.67
C LEU A 14 -21.08 10.22 -13.78
N ARG A 15 -21.71 10.76 -14.82
CA ARG A 15 -21.02 11.50 -15.88
C ARG A 15 -20.35 12.75 -15.33
N SER A 16 -21.06 13.56 -14.55
CA SER A 16 -20.51 14.75 -13.90
C SER A 16 -19.30 14.39 -13.03
N GLN A 17 -19.42 13.36 -12.20
CA GLN A 17 -18.33 12.89 -11.34
C GLN A 17 -17.13 12.40 -12.16
N ALA A 18 -17.37 11.69 -13.28
CA ALA A 18 -16.31 11.17 -14.13
C ALA A 18 -15.52 12.26 -14.85
N HIS A 19 -16.09 13.43 -15.13
CA HIS A 19 -15.38 14.51 -15.84
C HIS A 19 -14.13 14.97 -15.07
N ALA A 20 -14.21 15.10 -13.75
CA ALA A 20 -13.09 15.52 -12.90
C ALA A 20 -12.00 14.44 -12.71
N LEU A 21 -12.32 13.17 -12.96
CA LEU A 21 -11.38 12.06 -12.76
C LEU A 21 -10.32 12.00 -13.84
N LYS A 22 -9.09 11.70 -13.44
CA LYS A 22 -8.01 11.35 -14.38
C LYS A 22 -8.13 9.88 -14.80
N PRO A 23 -7.72 9.52 -16.03
CA PRO A 23 -7.68 8.13 -16.45
C PRO A 23 -6.71 7.34 -15.55
N VAL A 24 -7.16 6.21 -15.04
CA VAL A 24 -6.36 5.36 -14.12
C VAL A 24 -5.72 4.22 -14.89
N VAL A 25 -6.43 3.67 -15.88
CA VAL A 25 -5.93 2.58 -16.73
C VAL A 25 -5.71 3.10 -18.15
N LEU A 26 -4.61 2.64 -18.74
CA LEU A 26 -4.18 2.98 -20.09
C LEU A 26 -4.12 1.69 -20.92
N VAL A 27 -4.89 1.62 -22.00
CA VAL A 27 -4.89 0.50 -22.95
C VAL A 27 -4.00 0.88 -24.13
N GLY A 28 -2.89 0.19 -24.29
CA GLY A 28 -1.90 0.42 -25.36
C GLY A 28 -2.34 -0.12 -26.72
N ALA A 29 -1.37 -0.21 -27.64
CA ALA A 29 -1.60 -0.67 -29.02
C ALA A 29 -1.96 -2.17 -29.11
N GLU A 30 -1.59 -2.97 -28.12
CA GLU A 30 -1.97 -4.40 -28.04
C GLU A 30 -3.46 -4.61 -27.69
N GLY A 31 -4.20 -3.54 -27.41
CA GLY A 31 -5.63 -3.61 -27.12
C GLY A 31 -5.93 -4.21 -25.74
N LEU A 32 -7.07 -4.88 -25.64
CA LEU A 32 -7.55 -5.47 -24.38
C LEU A 32 -6.84 -6.81 -24.12
N THR A 33 -5.87 -6.81 -23.22
CA THR A 33 -5.20 -8.03 -22.74
C THR A 33 -5.73 -8.47 -21.39
N ASP A 34 -5.52 -9.73 -21.02
CA ASP A 34 -5.92 -10.27 -19.72
C ASP A 34 -5.32 -9.51 -18.53
N ALA A 35 -4.09 -9.01 -18.70
CA ALA A 35 -3.41 -8.19 -17.69
C ALA A 35 -4.14 -6.86 -17.47
N VAL A 36 -4.52 -6.18 -18.56
CA VAL A 36 -5.30 -4.94 -18.51
C VAL A 36 -6.67 -5.19 -17.89
N LEU A 37 -7.34 -6.29 -18.24
CA LEU A 37 -8.63 -6.66 -17.67
C LEU A 37 -8.53 -6.89 -16.15
N ALA A 38 -7.47 -7.57 -15.70
CA ALA A 38 -7.20 -7.76 -14.28
C ALA A 38 -6.94 -6.43 -13.54
N GLU A 39 -6.20 -5.50 -14.16
CA GLU A 39 -5.95 -4.17 -13.61
C GLU A 39 -7.24 -3.35 -13.51
N ILE A 40 -8.07 -3.33 -14.56
CA ILE A 40 -9.39 -2.69 -14.55
C ILE A 40 -10.22 -3.24 -13.40
N LYS A 41 -10.25 -4.56 -13.20
CA LYS A 41 -11.00 -5.19 -12.10
C LYS A 41 -10.56 -4.70 -10.72
N VAL A 42 -9.26 -4.55 -10.49
CA VAL A 42 -8.71 -4.04 -9.22
C VAL A 42 -9.11 -2.59 -8.99
N HIS A 43 -8.96 -1.74 -9.99
CA HIS A 43 -9.30 -0.32 -9.86
C HIS A 43 -10.80 -0.08 -9.73
N LEU A 44 -11.61 -0.86 -10.45
CA LEU A 44 -13.06 -0.79 -10.40
C LEU A 44 -13.59 -1.26 -9.03
N ALA A 45 -12.92 -2.21 -8.37
CA ALA A 45 -13.23 -2.59 -6.99
C ALA A 45 -12.87 -1.48 -5.97
N ALA A 46 -11.81 -0.71 -6.22
CA ALA A 46 -11.34 0.34 -5.30
C ALA A 46 -12.07 1.68 -5.46
N HIS A 47 -12.40 2.06 -6.69
CA HIS A 47 -12.91 3.40 -7.02
C HIS A 47 -14.36 3.41 -7.48
N GLN A 48 -14.93 2.25 -7.85
CA GLN A 48 -16.31 2.06 -8.34
C GLN A 48 -16.62 2.76 -9.67
N LEU A 49 -16.12 3.98 -9.89
CA LEU A 49 -16.18 4.76 -11.12
C LEU A 49 -14.76 5.00 -11.63
N ILE A 50 -14.46 4.55 -12.84
CA ILE A 50 -13.13 4.72 -13.43
C ILE A 50 -13.20 5.22 -14.86
N LYS A 51 -12.16 5.98 -15.23
CA LYS A 51 -11.90 6.45 -16.57
C LYS A 51 -10.72 5.66 -17.15
N ILE A 52 -10.92 5.06 -18.32
CA ILE A 52 -9.93 4.26 -19.03
C ILE A 52 -9.58 5.02 -20.31
N ARG A 53 -8.29 5.11 -20.64
CA ARG A 53 -7.83 5.71 -21.89
C ARG A 53 -7.40 4.61 -22.84
N VAL A 54 -7.96 4.58 -24.05
CA VAL A 54 -7.61 3.62 -25.09
C VAL A 54 -6.82 4.32 -26.18
N PHE A 55 -5.60 3.87 -26.43
CA PHE A 55 -4.75 4.34 -27.52
C PHE A 55 -5.05 3.54 -28.78
N GLY A 56 -6.19 3.83 -29.42
CA GLY A 56 -6.57 3.33 -30.74
C GLY A 56 -7.22 4.45 -31.54
N ASP A 57 -7.02 4.45 -32.85
CA ASP A 57 -7.54 5.49 -33.74
C ASP A 57 -8.93 5.12 -34.30
N GLU A 58 -9.19 3.84 -34.52
CA GLU A 58 -10.49 3.34 -34.97
C GLU A 58 -11.56 3.47 -33.89
N ARG A 59 -12.72 4.01 -34.25
CA ARG A 59 -13.84 4.19 -33.32
C ARG A 59 -14.54 2.86 -33.00
N GLU A 60 -14.64 1.97 -33.98
CA GLU A 60 -15.35 0.69 -33.85
C GLU A 60 -14.63 -0.24 -32.88
N GLU A 61 -13.30 -0.36 -32.98
CA GLU A 61 -12.47 -1.11 -32.03
C GLU A 61 -12.66 -0.63 -30.58
N ARG A 62 -12.72 0.70 -30.37
CA ARG A 62 -12.93 1.24 -29.02
C ARG A 62 -14.32 0.90 -28.46
N ILE A 63 -15.34 0.82 -29.30
CA ILE A 63 -16.67 0.41 -28.89
C ILE A 63 -16.67 -1.09 -28.57
N ALA A 64 -16.03 -1.92 -29.38
CA ALA A 64 -15.89 -3.35 -29.12
C ALA A 64 -15.18 -3.61 -27.78
N ILE A 65 -14.04 -2.96 -27.53
CA ILE A 65 -13.30 -3.04 -26.25
C ILE A 65 -14.20 -2.59 -25.08
N TYR A 66 -14.97 -1.53 -25.28
CA TYR A 66 -15.85 -1.00 -24.24
C TYR A 66 -16.96 -1.98 -23.85
N GLU A 67 -17.59 -2.60 -24.83
CA GLU A 67 -18.62 -3.63 -24.63
C GLU A 67 -18.01 -4.87 -23.98
N GLU A 68 -16.87 -5.33 -24.47
CA GLU A 68 -16.15 -6.49 -23.93
C GLU A 68 -15.76 -6.32 -22.46
N ILE A 69 -15.26 -5.13 -22.08
CA ILE A 69 -14.95 -4.81 -20.67
C ILE A 69 -16.24 -4.85 -19.82
N CYS A 70 -17.34 -4.27 -20.32
CA CYS A 70 -18.59 -4.23 -19.59
C CYS A 70 -19.16 -5.63 -19.36
N ASP A 71 -19.08 -6.50 -20.38
CA ASP A 71 -19.55 -7.87 -20.34
C ASP A 71 -18.68 -8.78 -19.44
N ALA A 72 -17.36 -8.59 -19.48
CA ALA A 72 -16.43 -9.38 -18.67
C ALA A 72 -16.52 -9.04 -17.17
N LEU A 73 -16.67 -7.75 -16.84
CA LEU A 73 -16.63 -7.27 -15.46
C LEU A 73 -18.01 -7.06 -14.85
N ASN A 74 -19.09 -7.29 -15.60
CA ASN A 74 -20.45 -6.89 -15.26
C ASN A 74 -20.47 -5.43 -14.77
N ALA A 75 -19.86 -4.56 -15.56
CA ALA A 75 -19.82 -3.13 -15.32
C ALA A 75 -20.89 -2.43 -16.15
N ALA A 76 -21.26 -1.23 -15.72
CA ALA A 76 -22.22 -0.39 -16.39
C ALA A 76 -21.53 0.61 -17.31
N PRO A 77 -21.95 0.69 -18.59
CA PRO A 77 -21.46 1.71 -19.50
C PRO A 77 -22.11 3.06 -19.18
N ILE A 78 -21.29 4.07 -18.89
CA ILE A 78 -21.75 5.44 -18.59
C ILE A 78 -21.56 6.36 -19.79
N GLN A 79 -20.35 6.43 -20.34
CA GLN A 79 -20.03 7.32 -21.45
C GLN A 79 -18.76 6.90 -22.19
N HIS A 80 -18.78 7.11 -23.51
CA HIS A 80 -17.61 7.04 -24.39
C HIS A 80 -17.32 8.45 -24.92
N ILE A 81 -16.12 8.98 -24.66
CA ILE A 81 -15.66 10.31 -25.11
C ILE A 81 -14.34 10.14 -25.85
N GLY A 82 -14.38 10.02 -27.18
CA GLY A 82 -13.16 9.93 -28.01
C GLY A 82 -12.30 8.74 -27.60
N LYS A 83 -11.13 9.00 -26.99
CA LYS A 83 -10.20 7.97 -26.50
C LYS A 83 -10.43 7.57 -25.03
N LEU A 84 -11.48 8.09 -24.39
CA LEU A 84 -11.78 7.87 -22.98
C LEU A 84 -13.08 7.07 -22.83
N LEU A 85 -13.02 6.02 -22.02
CA LEU A 85 -14.14 5.17 -21.65
C LEU A 85 -14.44 5.37 -20.17
N VAL A 86 -15.70 5.58 -19.83
CA VAL A 86 -16.16 5.72 -18.44
C VAL A 86 -17.05 4.54 -18.11
N ILE A 87 -16.59 3.75 -17.14
CA ILE A 87 -17.32 2.58 -16.64
C ILE A 87 -17.54 2.70 -15.14
N TRP A 88 -18.67 2.15 -14.70
CA TRP A 88 -19.06 2.17 -13.30
C TRP A 88 -19.52 0.79 -12.84
N LYS A 89 -19.27 0.44 -11.59
CA LYS A 89 -19.86 -0.74 -10.98
C LYS A 89 -20.26 -0.45 -9.53
N PRO A 90 -21.50 -0.78 -9.12
CA PRO A 90 -21.90 -0.69 -7.73
C PRO A 90 -21.08 -1.67 -6.89
N GLU A 91 -20.79 -1.30 -5.65
CA GLU A 91 -20.16 -2.21 -4.70
C GLU A 91 -21.06 -3.43 -4.49
N SER A 92 -20.69 -4.57 -5.07
CA SER A 92 -21.26 -5.84 -4.65
C SER A 92 -20.84 -6.03 -3.20
N ALA A 93 -21.79 -6.31 -2.30
CA ALA A 93 -21.62 -6.54 -0.87
C ALA A 93 -20.72 -7.76 -0.55
N GLN A 94 -19.47 -7.71 -0.99
CA GLN A 94 -18.38 -8.55 -0.56
C GLN A 94 -17.39 -7.59 0.08
N PRO A 95 -17.18 -7.69 1.40
CA PRO A 95 -16.34 -6.77 2.11
C PRO A 95 -14.93 -6.96 1.57
N ALA A 96 -14.48 -6.04 0.72
CA ALA A 96 -13.07 -5.81 0.52
C ALA A 96 -12.55 -5.46 1.91
N ALA A 97 -12.02 -6.47 2.59
CA ALA A 97 -11.36 -6.33 3.86
C ALA A 97 -10.47 -5.11 3.74
N LYS A 98 -10.88 -4.02 4.42
CA LYS A 98 -10.06 -2.84 4.62
C LYS A 98 -8.88 -3.31 5.44
N ALA A 99 -7.91 -3.92 4.75
CA ALA A 99 -6.56 -4.08 5.24
C ALA A 99 -6.11 -2.65 5.48
N LYS A 100 -6.19 -2.24 6.74
CA LYS A 100 -5.76 -0.94 7.24
C LYS A 100 -4.29 -0.78 6.88
N ARG A 101 -3.99 -0.29 5.68
CA ARG A 101 -2.67 0.18 5.31
C ARG A 101 -2.51 1.54 5.95
N GLY A 102 -1.93 1.53 7.15
CA GLY A 102 -1.26 2.67 7.75
C GLY A 102 -2.16 3.77 8.28
N ALA A 103 -2.95 3.48 9.32
CA ALA A 103 -3.20 4.54 10.29
C ALA A 103 -1.88 4.78 11.04
N LEU A 104 -1.21 5.90 10.76
CA LEU A 104 -0.15 6.38 11.63
C LEU A 104 -0.73 6.47 13.05
N PRO A 105 -0.09 5.89 14.07
CA PRO A 105 -0.58 6.02 15.44
C PRO A 105 -0.64 7.49 15.80
N SER A 106 -1.75 7.89 16.43
CA SER A 106 -1.91 9.23 16.97
C SER A 106 -0.77 9.53 17.95
N ALA A 107 -0.41 10.80 18.14
CA ALA A 107 0.69 11.21 19.01
C ALA A 107 0.57 10.66 20.45
N ARG A 108 -0.64 10.30 20.89
CA ARG A 108 -0.89 9.62 22.18
C ARG A 108 -0.52 8.13 22.17
N GLU A 109 -0.74 7.43 21.06
CA GLU A 109 -0.37 6.01 20.91
C GLU A 109 1.14 5.83 20.75
N ALA A 110 1.83 6.79 20.11
CA ALA A 110 3.30 6.81 20.03
C ALA A 110 4.00 7.03 21.39
N ALA A 111 3.32 7.64 22.36
CA ALA A 111 3.81 7.79 23.73
C ALA A 111 3.60 6.51 24.55
N ALA A 112 2.47 5.81 24.35
CA ALA A 112 2.15 4.56 25.04
C ALA A 112 2.99 3.36 24.55
N GLU A 113 3.37 3.33 23.27
CA GLU A 113 4.25 2.30 22.69
C GLU A 113 5.68 2.35 23.29
N GLN A 114 6.10 3.50 23.84
CA GLN A 114 7.41 3.65 24.50
C GLN A 114 7.47 2.98 25.89
N THR A 115 6.32 2.64 26.48
CA THR A 115 6.23 2.06 27.83
C THR A 115 6.02 0.54 27.80
N ARG A 116 5.79 -0.07 26.64
CA ARG A 116 5.68 -1.53 26.50
C ARG A 116 7.10 -2.15 26.51
N PRO A 117 7.39 -3.15 27.35
CA PRO A 117 8.68 -3.83 27.28
C PRO A 117 8.77 -4.57 25.94
N ALA A 118 9.62 -4.04 25.05
CA ALA A 118 9.86 -4.62 23.74
C ALA A 118 10.39 -6.05 23.86
N LYS A 119 9.91 -6.93 22.97
CA LYS A 119 10.38 -8.32 22.78
C LYS A 119 11.91 -8.36 22.72
N GLY A 120 12.55 -8.71 23.83
CA GLY A 120 13.99 -8.60 24.03
C GLY A 120 14.42 -9.26 25.35
N ARG A 121 15.73 -9.48 25.50
CA ARG A 121 16.33 -10.14 26.68
C ARG A 121 16.01 -9.36 27.96
N ALA A 122 15.81 -10.02 29.10
CA ALA A 122 15.56 -9.33 30.37
C ALA A 122 16.65 -8.28 30.70
N PRO A 123 16.31 -7.15 31.36
CA PRO A 123 17.28 -6.14 31.76
C PRO A 123 18.40 -6.76 32.59
N ARG A 124 19.65 -6.37 32.32
CA ARG A 124 20.83 -6.87 33.04
C ARG A 124 21.77 -5.74 33.42
N ILE A 125 22.44 -5.89 34.55
CA ILE A 125 23.44 -4.94 35.02
C ILE A 125 24.81 -5.37 34.46
N VAL A 126 25.48 -4.48 33.73
CA VAL A 126 26.81 -4.72 33.16
C VAL A 126 27.79 -3.71 33.75
N LYS A 127 28.95 -4.17 34.22
CA LYS A 127 30.04 -3.30 34.65
C LYS A 127 30.75 -2.75 33.41
N VAL A 128 30.76 -1.43 33.27
CA VAL A 128 31.39 -0.72 32.15
C VAL A 128 32.47 0.19 32.69
N ALA A 129 33.71 0.02 32.23
CA ALA A 129 34.81 0.93 32.48
C ALA A 129 35.05 1.77 31.22
N LYS A 130 34.77 3.07 31.28
CA LYS A 130 35.04 3.99 30.18
C LYS A 130 36.45 4.58 30.35
N PRO A 131 37.28 4.65 29.30
CA PRO A 131 38.50 5.45 29.32
C PRO A 131 38.12 6.91 29.60
N THR A 132 38.83 7.55 30.53
CA THR A 132 38.69 9.00 30.76
C THR A 132 39.62 9.76 29.83
N ASP A 133 39.19 10.93 29.34
CA ASP A 133 40.02 11.80 28.47
C ASP A 133 41.31 12.31 29.14
N VAL A 134 41.43 12.14 30.47
CA VAL A 134 42.65 12.48 31.22
C VAL A 134 43.59 11.27 31.22
N PRO A 135 44.76 11.33 30.54
CA PRO A 135 45.64 10.18 30.29
C PRO A 135 46.25 9.57 31.58
N MET A 136 46.28 10.30 32.69
CA MET A 136 46.86 9.85 33.97
C MET A 136 45.82 9.25 34.93
N ARG A 137 44.51 9.32 34.64
CA ARG A 137 43.46 8.78 35.52
C ARG A 137 43.08 7.35 35.12
N LYS A 138 43.11 6.44 36.10
CA LYS A 138 42.63 5.07 35.92
C LYS A 138 41.11 5.06 35.66
N PRO A 139 40.62 4.30 34.66
CA PRO A 139 39.19 4.21 34.37
C PRO A 139 38.44 3.56 35.53
N ARG A 140 37.34 4.18 35.98
CA ARG A 140 36.48 3.62 37.03
C ARG A 140 35.36 2.78 36.41
N ALA A 141 35.19 1.56 36.90
CA ALA A 141 34.09 0.69 36.49
C ALA A 141 32.77 1.19 37.11
N LYS A 142 31.76 1.43 36.27
CA LYS A 142 30.40 1.79 36.69
C LYS A 142 29.43 0.66 36.33
N ALA A 143 28.58 0.27 37.27
CA ALA A 143 27.48 -0.64 36.99
C ALA A 143 26.39 0.13 36.22
N VAL A 144 26.05 -0.32 35.01
CA VAL A 144 25.02 0.32 34.18
C VAL A 144 23.96 -0.71 33.79
N LEU A 145 22.70 -0.34 33.94
CA LEU A 145 21.56 -1.14 33.52
C LEU A 145 21.47 -1.12 31.99
N VAL A 146 21.44 -2.30 31.38
CA VAL A 146 21.24 -2.49 29.93
C VAL A 146 19.87 -3.12 29.73
N ARG A 147 18.98 -2.41 29.03
CA ARG A 147 17.63 -2.89 28.73
C ARG A 147 17.63 -3.88 27.56
N GLY A 148 16.54 -4.62 27.40
CA GLY A 148 16.45 -5.72 26.42
C GLY A 148 16.62 -5.34 24.95
N ASN A 149 16.42 -4.06 24.63
CA ASN A 149 16.60 -3.48 23.30
C ASN A 149 17.93 -2.71 23.16
N GLU A 150 18.84 -2.80 24.13
CA GLU A 150 20.11 -2.08 24.18
C GLU A 150 21.32 -3.03 24.13
N ARG A 151 22.47 -2.50 23.69
CA ARG A 151 23.78 -3.16 23.73
C ARG A 151 24.86 -2.21 24.24
N VAL A 152 25.87 -2.75 24.90
CA VAL A 152 27.10 -2.04 25.25
C VAL A 152 28.08 -2.13 24.07
N THR A 153 28.63 -1.01 23.62
CA THR A 153 29.68 -0.96 22.59
C THR A 153 31.07 -1.12 23.19
N GLN A 154 32.09 -1.37 22.36
CA GLN A 154 33.49 -1.51 22.81
C GLN A 154 34.00 -0.31 23.63
N GLY A 155 33.61 0.92 23.26
CA GLY A 155 33.90 2.14 24.04
C GLY A 155 33.04 2.36 25.30
N GLY A 156 32.27 1.36 25.74
CA GLY A 156 31.44 1.44 26.95
C GLY A 156 30.14 2.26 26.82
N ASN A 157 29.70 2.61 25.61
CA ASN A 157 28.45 3.34 25.41
C ASN A 157 27.27 2.37 25.23
N ILE A 158 26.12 2.72 25.80
CA ILE A 158 24.87 1.98 25.62
C ILE A 158 24.17 2.53 24.37
N LYS A 159 23.87 1.66 23.39
CA LYS A 159 23.17 2.00 22.15
C LYS A 159 22.02 1.02 21.90
N ARG A 160 20.95 1.46 21.22
CA ARG A 160 19.87 0.56 20.77
C ARG A 160 20.41 -0.55 19.86
N ALA A 161 19.98 -1.79 20.06
CA ALA A 161 20.34 -2.94 19.25
C ALA A 161 20.02 -2.68 17.77
N LYS A 162 21.00 -2.89 16.88
CA LYS A 162 20.80 -2.74 15.43
C LYS A 162 19.90 -3.89 14.97
N LYS A 163 18.81 -3.58 14.28
CA LYS A 163 17.95 -4.59 13.65
C LYS A 163 18.80 -5.36 12.63
N ARG A 164 18.91 -6.69 12.77
CA ARG A 164 19.62 -7.51 11.78
C ARG A 164 18.86 -7.39 10.46
N GLN A 165 19.56 -6.99 9.40
CA GLN A 165 19.02 -7.05 8.04
C GLN A 165 18.94 -8.54 7.67
N THR A 166 17.72 -9.06 7.55
CA THR A 166 17.51 -10.42 7.05
C THR A 166 17.79 -10.44 5.56
N SER A 167 18.68 -11.33 5.10
CA SER A 167 18.91 -11.54 3.68
C SER A 167 17.60 -11.93 2.99
N ALA A 168 17.29 -11.28 1.86
CA ALA A 168 16.10 -11.57 1.04
C ALA A 168 16.01 -13.05 0.61
N LYS A 169 17.14 -13.77 0.62
CA LYS A 169 17.21 -15.17 0.21
C LYS A 169 16.54 -16.15 1.17
N ARG A 170 16.20 -15.73 2.39
CA ARG A 170 15.58 -16.59 3.41
C ARG A 170 14.04 -16.58 3.40
N SER A 171 13.38 -15.69 2.65
CA SER A 171 11.90 -15.69 2.58
C SER A 171 11.33 -16.66 1.54
N HIS A 172 12.15 -17.28 0.68
CA HIS A 172 11.70 -18.17 -0.39
C HIS A 172 11.83 -19.68 -0.08
N GLN A 173 12.27 -20.07 1.11
CA GLN A 173 12.47 -21.49 1.47
C GLN A 173 11.53 -22.02 2.55
N SER A 174 10.37 -21.38 2.78
CA SER A 174 9.27 -22.05 3.49
C SER A 174 8.04 -22.09 2.62
N LYS A 175 7.94 -23.15 1.83
CA LYS A 175 6.68 -23.73 1.37
C LYS A 175 6.75 -25.22 1.66
#